data_AF-A0A1H8LIC6-F1
#
_entry.id   AF-A0A1H8LIC6-F1
#
_cell.length_a   1.000
_cell.length_b   1.000
_cell.length_c   1.000
_cell.angle_alpha   90.00
_cell.angle_beta   90.00
_cell.angle_gamma   90.00
#
_symmetry.space_group_name_H-M   'P 1'
#
loop_
_entity.id
_entity.type
_entity.pdbx_description
1 polymer ?
#
loop_
_entity_poly.entity_id
_entity_poly.type
_entity_poly.pdbx_seq_one_letter_code
_entity_poly.pdbx_strand_id
1 'polypeptide(L)' 'MSVVDRAAETEEGQFDQLPEFELECMYDDWDDPTEVTIFSTADGDSLYTAWLTADRDHAVSLADLR' A
#
# COMPACT_ATOMS: atom_id res chain seq x y z
N MET A 1 23.52 10.19 -24.24
CA MET A 1 22.14 9.68 -24.38
C MET A 1 21.52 9.68 -23.00
N SER A 2 20.81 10.75 -22.65
CA SER A 2 20.00 10.80 -21.42
C SER A 2 18.56 10.93 -21.87
N VAL A 3 17.80 9.85 -21.69
CA VAL A 3 16.36 9.84 -21.90
C VAL A 3 15.72 10.44 -20.65
N VAL A 4 15.66 11.77 -20.59
CA VAL A 4 14.71 12.45 -19.71
C VAL A 4 13.55 12.90 -20.59
N ASP A 5 12.68 11.96 -20.94
CA ASP A 5 11.34 12.28 -21.41
C ASP A 5 10.42 11.09 -21.18
N ARG A 6 9.78 11.11 -20.03
CA ARG A 6 8.33 11.00 -19.99
C ARG A 6 7.92 11.69 -18.70
N ALA A 7 7.61 12.98 -18.82
CA ALA A 7 6.55 13.51 -17.99
C ALA A 7 5.44 12.46 -18.08
N ALA A 8 5.02 11.93 -16.94
CA ALA A 8 3.81 11.16 -16.87
C ALA A 8 2.73 12.08 -17.44
N GLU A 9 2.47 11.94 -18.73
CA GLU A 9 1.21 12.29 -19.34
C GLU A 9 0.23 11.59 -18.42
N THR A 10 -0.42 12.34 -17.55
CA THR A 10 -1.57 11.87 -16.80
C THR A 10 -2.60 11.59 -17.86
N GLU A 11 -2.49 10.42 -18.48
CA GLU A 11 -3.61 9.73 -19.06
C GLU A 11 -4.62 9.79 -17.92
N GLU A 12 -5.65 10.63 -18.07
CA GLU A 12 -6.87 10.55 -17.27
C GLU A 12 -7.51 9.22 -17.67
N GLY A 13 -6.80 8.13 -17.37
CA GLY A 13 -7.06 6.77 -17.72
C GLY A 13 -8.16 6.34 -16.80
N GLN A 14 -9.38 6.60 -17.26
CA GLN A 14 -10.60 5.90 -16.90
C GLN A 14 -10.50 5.14 -15.57
N PHE A 15 -10.54 5.87 -14.45
CA PHE A 15 -10.64 5.30 -13.10
C PHE A 15 -12.01 4.64 -12.85
N ASP A 16 -12.80 4.32 -13.88
CA ASP A 16 -14.05 3.57 -13.75
C ASP A 16 -13.82 2.19 -13.11
N GLN A 17 -12.61 1.64 -13.23
CA GLN A 17 -12.18 0.46 -12.48
C GLN A 17 -10.81 0.71 -11.85
N LEU A 18 -10.80 0.84 -10.52
CA LEU A 18 -9.57 0.81 -9.73
C LEU A 18 -9.04 -0.63 -9.70
N PRO A 19 -7.69 -0.81 -9.72
CA PRO A 19 -7.12 -2.14 -9.55
C PRO A 19 -7.45 -2.69 -8.16
N GLU A 20 -7.92 -3.93 -8.12
CA GLU A 20 -8.19 -4.68 -6.90
C GLU A 20 -6.99 -5.57 -6.58
N PHE A 21 -6.49 -5.49 -5.35
CA PHE A 21 -5.37 -6.29 -4.86
C PHE A 21 -5.81 -7.08 -3.63
N GLU A 22 -5.42 -8.35 -3.57
CA GLU A 22 -5.61 -9.16 -2.36
C GLU A 22 -4.51 -8.84 -1.35
N LEU A 23 -4.87 -8.03 -0.35
CA LEU A 23 -3.99 -7.62 0.74
C LEU A 23 -4.45 -8.24 2.06
N GLU A 24 -3.48 -8.69 2.84
CA GLU A 24 -3.67 -9.07 4.24
C GLU A 24 -2.87 -8.15 5.16
N CYS A 25 -3.25 -8.15 6.44
CA CYS A 25 -2.54 -7.42 7.48
C CYS A 25 -2.16 -8.32 8.66
N MET A 26 -1.09 -7.93 9.33
CA MET A 26 -0.61 -8.57 10.56
C MET A 26 -0.23 -7.49 11.57
N TYR A 27 -0.57 -7.75 12.82
CA TYR A 27 -0.19 -6.92 13.97
C TYR A 27 1.03 -7.50 14.68
N ASP A 28 1.81 -6.66 15.35
CA ASP A 28 2.94 -7.13 16.17
C ASP A 28 2.45 -7.87 17.42
N ASP A 29 1.41 -7.33 18.08
CA ASP A 29 0.70 -7.91 19.21
C ASP A 29 -0.82 -7.94 18.97
N TRP A 30 -1.49 -8.95 19.54
CA TRP A 30 -2.93 -9.14 19.36
C TRP A 30 -3.80 -8.42 20.40
N ASP A 31 -3.25 -8.03 21.54
CA ASP A 31 -3.96 -7.38 22.65
C ASP A 31 -3.82 -5.85 22.61
N ASP A 32 -2.61 -5.36 22.36
CA ASP A 32 -2.31 -3.92 22.19
C ASP A 32 -1.31 -3.68 21.04
N PRO A 33 -1.77 -3.68 19.79
CA PRO A 33 -0.90 -3.51 18.63
C PRO A 33 -0.28 -2.11 18.57
N THR A 34 1.03 -2.07 18.36
CA THR A 34 1.80 -0.83 18.15
C THR A 34 2.13 -0.61 16.68
N GLU A 35 2.28 -1.70 15.91
CA GLU A 35 2.58 -1.65 14.49
C GLU A 35 1.59 -2.50 13.68
N VAL A 36 1.32 -2.09 12.45
CA VAL A 36 0.57 -2.88 11.46
C VAL A 36 1.42 -3.07 10.21
N THR A 37 1.49 -4.31 9.74
CA THR A 37 2.12 -4.67 8.48
C THR A 37 1.07 -5.10 7.48
N ILE A 38 1.08 -4.51 6.29
CA ILE A 38 0.20 -4.85 5.16
C ILE A 38 1.06 -5.51 4.08
N PHE A 39 0.60 -6.63 3.55
CA PHE A 39 1.32 -7.40 2.53
C PHE A 39 0.36 -8.01 1.52
N SER A 40 0.85 -8.25 0.31
CA SER A 40 0.11 -8.98 -0.72
C SER A 40 0.16 -10.47 -0.47
N THR A 41 -0.95 -11.16 -0.72
CA THR A 41 -1.03 -12.63 -0.69
C THR A 41 -1.12 -13.25 -2.07
N ALA A 42 -1.39 -12.41 -3.09
CA ALA A 42 -1.28 -12.76 -4.48
C ALA A 42 0.21 -12.90 -4.87
N ASP A 43 0.52 -14.10 -5.39
CA ASP A 43 1.77 -14.55 -6.02
C ASP A 43 2.99 -14.84 -5.14
N GLY A 44 3.19 -16.14 -4.87
CA GLY A 44 4.42 -16.72 -4.31
C GLY A 44 5.63 -16.72 -5.27
N ASP A 45 5.51 -16.12 -6.46
CA ASP A 45 6.57 -15.99 -7.47
C ASP A 45 7.20 -14.58 -7.50
N SER A 46 6.67 -13.63 -6.72
CA SER A 46 7.27 -12.29 -6.64
C SER A 46 8.54 -12.33 -5.79
N LEU A 47 9.69 -12.15 -6.44
CA LEU A 47 11.02 -12.02 -5.80
C LEU A 47 11.14 -10.81 -4.85
N TYR A 48 10.10 -9.97 -4.76
CA TYR A 48 10.06 -8.78 -3.93
C TYR A 48 9.17 -9.02 -2.72
N THR A 49 9.73 -8.82 -1.53
CA THR A 49 8.93 -8.70 -0.32
C THR A 49 8.38 -7.29 -0.24
N ALA A 50 7.26 -7.08 -0.91
CA ALA A 50 6.50 -5.84 -0.85
C ALA A 50 5.56 -5.92 0.35
N TRP A 51 6.03 -5.40 1.48
CA TRP A 51 5.20 -5.11 2.65
C TRP A 51 5.36 -3.65 3.04
N LEU A 52 4.31 -3.09 3.63
CA LEU A 52 4.31 -1.78 4.25
C LEU A 52 4.07 -1.96 5.74
N THR A 53 5.00 -1.48 6.57
CA THR A 53 4.82 -1.43 8.02
C THR A 53 4.63 0.01 8.45
N ALA A 54 3.62 0.24 9.28
CA ALA A 54 3.30 1.54 9.83
C ALA A 54 3.13 1.45 11.35
N ASP A 55 3.70 2.43 12.03
CA ASP A 55 3.58 2.60 13.47
C ASP A 55 2.31 3.39 13.81
N ARG A 56 1.59 2.93 14.84
CA ARG A 56 0.29 3.47 15.26
C ARG A 56 0.39 4.92 15.74
N ASP A 57 1.49 5.33 16.38
CA ASP A 57 1.67 6.72 16.84
C ASP A 57 1.80 7.71 15.67
N HIS A 58 2.11 7.22 14.48
CA HIS A 58 2.18 8.01 13.25
C HIS A 58 0.92 7.87 12.36
N ALA A 59 -0.03 7.02 12.74
CA ALA A 59 -1.27 6.82 12.00
C ALA A 59 -2.33 7.87 12.38
N VAL A 60 -3.18 8.21 11.41
CA VAL A 60 -4.35 9.08 11.63
C VAL A 60 -5.63 8.27 11.51
N SER A 61 -6.58 8.53 12.39
CA SER A 61 -7.90 7.88 12.33
C SER A 61 -8.69 8.43 11.14
N LEU A 62 -9.13 7.55 10.24
CA LEU A 62 -10.01 7.94 9.12
C LEU A 62 -11.37 8.45 9.60
N ALA A 63 -11.80 8.08 10.81
CA ALA A 63 -13.03 8.63 11.41
C ALA A 63 -12.89 10.10 11.83
N ASP A 64 -11.65 10.55 12.06
CA ASP A 64 -11.34 11.95 12.41
C ASP A 64 -11.19 12.84 11.15
N LEU A 65 -11.00 12.25 9.97
CA LEU A 65 -10.91 12.96 8.71
C LEU A 65 -12.32 13.34 8.23
N ARG A 66 -12.79 14.53 8.63
CA ARG A 66 -14.02 15.17 8.12
C ARG A 66 -13.74 16.21 7.04
#